data_AF-A0A072PUK8-F1
#
_entry.id   AF-A0A072PUK8-F1
#
_cell.length_a   1.000
_cell.length_b   1.000
_cell.length_c   1.000
_cell.angle_alpha   90.00
_cell.angle_beta   90.00
_cell.angle_gamma   90.00
#
_symmetry.space_group_name_H-M   'P 1'
#
loop_
_entity.id
_entity.type
_entity.pdbx_description
1 polymer ?
#
loop_
_entity_poly.entity_id
_entity_poly.type
_entity_poly.pdbx_seq_one_letter_code
_entity_poly.pdbx_strand_id
1 'polypeptide(L)'
;MFAGISFLEAEKVNALGFATKRDARRVFHDRARLLYDLDAESDQLTILQSVLLLTSWSETPGDSKGTWHWMGVAVSLAFGLGLHRKTLDTPDTRRINRLRRRIWWSCYLRDHMIALTMSRAMRIRDDEFNTIRLTREDFDTADMVMQSLQGAVPQESLTLPSPSALQMLAEMCIFMIELAGHAGAILTLQYSTLPPDDIGTEETSSLTNSRTMLFPKLQPDMLENVIVCEEEIQKWFRSRPESCFHAPGTTLLARQDPSIVLHQTFIHMAFQAVVSALHRPLVILKVQPSDHRTQELQRLSQLRIFEAGIEISRACHDLRINGLEDMLPPTAILIQIPAIMSHIPRVRLHKEGRAHDPLRAILNSLKVCETLQEVHPGVDVVMNFLITVLKRAHIELIKDGHGKILYLYNRCVDNALVDQSKSKVGSSARIGIDRGADIISSLTATGNDRDGWSRPSLEAPNGSAPAAFDSDPTLSMAPLLPQDCTTAGVDEVSLALLDAINFDDFGLLMDLDDSHYLDKDGLGTFDDVMAEQGTDMSLLMI
;
A
#
# COMPACT_ATOMS: atom_id res chain seq x y z
N MET A 1 -6.20 12.51 16.16
CA MET A 1 -6.70 11.16 16.52
C MET A 1 -6.79 10.25 15.31
N PHE A 2 -7.64 10.54 14.31
CA PHE A 2 -7.81 9.72 13.10
C PHE A 2 -6.51 9.08 12.54
N ALA A 3 -5.53 9.87 12.11
CA ALA A 3 -4.31 9.36 11.49
C ALA A 3 -3.41 8.53 12.42
N GLY A 4 -3.54 8.70 13.75
CA GLY A 4 -2.73 7.99 14.74
C GLY A 4 -3.22 6.59 15.08
N ILE A 5 -4.50 6.28 14.80
CA ILE A 5 -5.13 5.03 15.25
C ILE A 5 -4.54 3.78 14.59
N SER A 6 -3.99 3.88 13.37
CA SER A 6 -3.26 2.75 12.73
C SER A 6 -2.21 2.14 13.66
N PHE A 7 -1.56 3.01 14.41
CA PHE A 7 -0.33 2.72 15.15
C PHE A 7 -0.60 2.35 16.61
N LEU A 8 -1.87 2.29 17.03
CA LEU A 8 -2.24 1.84 18.37
C LEU A 8 -2.33 0.32 18.43
N GLU A 9 -1.99 -0.25 19.58
CA GLU A 9 -2.22 -1.65 19.89
C GLU A 9 -3.73 -1.96 19.90
N ALA A 10 -4.11 -3.16 19.44
CA ALA A 10 -5.52 -3.56 19.38
C ALA A 10 -6.21 -3.50 20.76
N GLU A 11 -5.49 -3.83 21.84
CA GLU A 11 -5.99 -3.74 23.21
C GLU A 11 -6.41 -2.32 23.59
N LYS A 12 -5.62 -1.31 23.20
CA LYS A 12 -5.93 0.11 23.44
C LYS A 12 -7.14 0.56 22.63
N VAL A 13 -7.29 0.06 21.40
CA VAL A 13 -8.47 0.33 20.56
C VAL A 13 -9.73 -0.27 21.17
N ASN A 14 -9.64 -1.49 21.69
CA ASN A 14 -10.74 -2.17 22.38
C ASN A 14 -11.12 -1.45 23.68
N ALA A 15 -10.12 -0.99 24.45
CA ALA A 15 -10.35 -0.19 25.67
C ALA A 15 -11.07 1.15 25.39
N LEU A 16 -10.91 1.71 24.18
CA LEU A 16 -11.65 2.88 23.71
C LEU A 16 -13.09 2.55 23.26
N GLY A 17 -13.52 1.29 23.34
CA GLY A 17 -14.88 0.85 22.99
C GLY A 17 -15.09 0.52 21.52
N PHE A 18 -14.02 0.40 20.73
CA PHE A 18 -14.11 0.03 19.31
C PHE A 18 -13.75 -1.45 19.12
N ALA A 19 -14.46 -2.15 18.23
CA ALA A 19 -14.19 -3.57 17.95
C ALA A 19 -12.90 -3.77 17.14
N THR A 20 -12.59 -2.85 16.22
CA THR A 20 -11.42 -2.95 15.34
C THR A 20 -10.73 -1.59 15.14
N LYS A 21 -9.45 -1.62 14.73
CA LYS A 21 -8.70 -0.42 14.30
C LYS A 21 -9.45 0.32 13.18
N ARG A 22 -10.01 -0.42 12.21
CA ARG A 22 -10.80 0.12 11.09
C ARG A 22 -12.03 0.88 11.57
N ASP A 23 -12.81 0.34 12.51
CA ASP A 23 -14.01 0.99 13.04
C ASP A 23 -13.68 2.30 13.75
N ALA A 24 -12.65 2.28 14.60
CA ALA A 24 -12.15 3.48 15.27
C ALA A 24 -11.71 4.53 14.24
N ARG A 25 -10.89 4.15 13.25
CA ARG A 25 -10.43 5.06 12.19
C ARG A 25 -11.59 5.68 11.44
N ARG A 26 -12.61 4.90 11.06
CA ARG A 26 -13.81 5.41 10.38
C ARG A 26 -14.50 6.48 11.21
N VAL A 27 -14.81 6.18 12.47
CA VAL A 27 -15.50 7.14 13.36
C VAL A 27 -14.72 8.44 13.51
N PHE A 28 -13.40 8.37 13.69
CA PHE A 28 -12.57 9.57 13.82
C PHE A 28 -12.35 10.30 12.49
N HIS A 29 -12.32 9.59 11.36
CA HIS A 29 -12.31 10.18 10.03
C HIS A 29 -13.59 11.00 9.80
N ASP A 30 -14.75 10.40 10.05
CA ASP A 30 -16.05 11.04 9.81
C ASP A 30 -16.26 12.26 10.70
N ARG A 31 -15.80 12.19 11.96
CA ARG A 31 -15.77 13.35 12.87
C ARG A 31 -14.86 14.47 12.35
N ALA A 32 -13.65 14.13 11.89
CA ALA A 32 -12.72 15.14 11.36
C ALA A 32 -13.27 15.79 10.08
N ARG A 33 -13.88 15.01 9.19
CA ARG A 33 -14.58 15.51 8.01
C ARG A 33 -15.77 16.39 8.37
N LEU A 34 -16.59 15.99 9.34
CA LEU A 34 -17.73 16.79 9.80
C LEU A 34 -17.28 18.14 10.37
N LEU A 35 -16.21 18.17 11.17
CA LEU A 35 -15.64 19.41 11.69
C LEU A 35 -15.12 20.32 10.58
N TYR A 36 -14.52 19.75 9.53
CA TYR A 36 -14.11 20.50 8.34
C TYR A 36 -15.33 21.05 7.60
N ASP A 37 -16.35 20.23 7.33
CA ASP A 37 -17.56 20.62 6.60
C ASP A 37 -18.43 21.64 7.37
N LEU A 38 -18.24 21.78 8.69
CA LEU A 38 -18.90 22.77 9.56
C LEU A 38 -18.05 24.03 9.82
N ASP A 39 -16.90 24.17 9.16
CA ASP A 39 -15.95 25.28 9.38
C ASP A 39 -15.60 25.49 10.87
N ALA A 40 -15.44 24.40 11.62
CA ALA A 40 -15.27 24.44 13.08
C ALA A 40 -13.91 25.01 13.54
N GLU A 41 -12.89 24.95 12.67
CA GLU A 41 -11.56 25.53 12.90
C GLU A 41 -11.40 26.79 12.04
N SER A 42 -10.72 27.80 12.58
CA SER A 42 -10.45 29.07 11.89
C SER A 42 -9.00 29.21 11.44
N ASP A 43 -8.06 28.56 12.14
CA ASP A 43 -6.64 28.58 11.76
C ASP A 43 -6.40 27.76 10.49
N GLN A 44 -6.10 28.48 9.42
CA GLN A 44 -5.86 27.93 8.08
C GLN A 44 -4.70 26.92 8.05
N LEU A 45 -3.68 27.09 8.91
CA LEU A 45 -2.56 26.14 8.97
C LEU A 45 -3.00 24.80 9.58
N THR A 46 -3.79 24.86 10.66
CA THR A 46 -4.39 23.68 11.31
C THR A 46 -5.38 22.97 10.37
N ILE A 47 -6.19 23.72 9.61
CA ILE A 47 -7.07 23.17 8.58
C ILE A 47 -6.24 22.42 7.53
N LEU A 48 -5.18 23.04 7.01
CA LEU A 48 -4.29 22.40 6.03
C LEU A 48 -3.67 21.10 6.56
N GLN A 49 -3.16 21.11 7.80
CA GLN A 49 -2.63 19.90 8.43
C GLN A 49 -3.70 18.79 8.53
N SER A 50 -4.91 19.17 8.93
CA SER A 50 -6.04 18.24 9.06
C SER A 50 -6.44 17.63 7.71
N VAL A 51 -6.58 18.46 6.67
CA VAL A 51 -6.90 18.02 5.32
C VAL A 51 -5.80 17.12 4.75
N LEU A 52 -4.53 17.47 4.97
CA LEU A 52 -3.41 16.63 4.53
C LEU A 52 -3.47 15.25 5.20
N LEU A 53 -3.85 15.16 6.47
CA LEU A 53 -4.05 13.87 7.15
C LEU A 53 -5.26 13.10 6.63
N LEU A 54 -6.36 13.77 6.25
CA LEU A 54 -7.55 13.15 5.65
C LEU A 54 -7.26 12.41 4.34
N THR A 55 -6.20 12.79 3.61
CA THR A 55 -5.75 12.05 2.41
C THR A 55 -5.41 10.58 2.69
N SER A 56 -5.22 10.16 3.95
CA SER A 56 -4.91 8.78 4.35
C SER A 56 -6.12 7.85 4.48
N TRP A 57 -7.30 8.30 4.07
CA TRP A 57 -8.52 7.50 4.01
C TRP A 57 -9.16 7.51 2.62
N SER A 58 -9.54 6.34 2.14
CA SER A 58 -10.39 6.14 0.97
C SER A 58 -11.11 4.81 1.15
N GLU A 59 -12.44 4.79 1.06
CA GLU A 59 -13.22 3.54 1.17
C GLU A 59 -13.43 2.93 -0.20
N THR A 60 -13.86 3.74 -1.17
CA THR A 60 -14.21 3.28 -2.51
C THR A 60 -13.50 4.12 -3.58
N PRO A 61 -12.98 3.49 -4.66
CA PRO A 61 -12.66 4.24 -5.87
C PRO A 61 -13.89 5.00 -6.35
N GLY A 62 -13.70 6.23 -6.81
CA GLY A 62 -14.81 7.08 -7.26
C GLY A 62 -15.53 7.87 -6.16
N ASP A 63 -15.16 7.71 -4.88
CA ASP A 63 -15.69 8.56 -3.81
C ASP A 63 -15.46 10.04 -4.14
N SER A 64 -16.53 10.84 -4.14
CA SER A 64 -16.49 12.28 -4.45
C SER A 64 -15.51 13.07 -3.57
N LYS A 65 -15.25 12.57 -2.34
CA LYS A 65 -14.24 13.08 -1.40
C LYS A 65 -13.16 12.03 -1.05
N GLY A 66 -12.65 11.29 -2.05
CA GLY A 66 -11.53 10.36 -1.87
C GLY A 66 -10.16 11.06 -1.71
N THR A 67 -9.08 10.27 -1.63
CA THR A 67 -7.68 10.76 -1.47
C THR A 67 -7.32 11.92 -2.39
N TRP A 68 -7.70 11.83 -3.67
CA TRP A 68 -7.40 12.88 -4.65
C TRP A 68 -8.11 14.19 -4.35
N HIS A 69 -9.36 14.15 -3.89
CA HIS A 69 -10.12 15.36 -3.56
C HIS A 69 -9.44 16.13 -2.42
N TRP A 70 -9.16 15.45 -1.30
CA TRP A 70 -8.50 16.06 -0.15
C TRP A 70 -7.10 16.57 -0.48
N MET A 71 -6.37 15.89 -1.37
CA MET A 71 -5.09 16.39 -1.85
C MET A 71 -5.26 17.70 -2.63
N GLY A 72 -6.28 17.83 -3.49
CA GLY A 72 -6.60 19.08 -4.18
C GLY A 72 -6.94 20.23 -3.23
N VAL A 73 -7.69 19.96 -2.16
CA VAL A 73 -7.97 20.93 -1.10
C VAL A 73 -6.69 21.35 -0.38
N ALA A 74 -5.84 20.39 0.03
CA ALA A 74 -4.58 20.68 0.70
C ALA A 74 -3.64 21.54 -0.15
N VAL A 75 -3.48 21.21 -1.44
CA VAL A 75 -2.66 22.02 -2.36
C VAL A 75 -3.21 23.44 -2.46
N SER A 76 -4.53 23.59 -2.64
CA SER A 76 -5.17 24.91 -2.75
C SER A 76 -4.95 25.77 -1.49
N LEU A 77 -5.10 25.17 -0.30
CA LEU A 77 -4.82 25.84 0.97
C LEU A 77 -3.34 26.20 1.14
N ALA A 78 -2.43 25.31 0.76
CA ALA A 78 -0.99 25.56 0.83
C ALA A 78 -0.56 26.74 -0.09
N PHE A 79 -1.14 26.83 -1.29
CA PHE A 79 -0.93 27.96 -2.19
C PHE A 79 -1.54 29.25 -1.63
N GLY A 80 -2.78 29.20 -1.11
CA GLY A 80 -3.46 30.34 -0.50
C GLY A 80 -2.70 30.91 0.70
N LEU A 81 -2.08 30.04 1.50
CA LEU A 81 -1.21 30.42 2.63
C LEU A 81 0.17 30.94 2.18
N GLY A 82 0.53 30.81 0.90
CA GLY A 82 1.84 31.22 0.38
C GLY A 82 2.99 30.30 0.80
N LEU A 83 2.73 29.03 1.11
CA LEU A 83 3.75 28.08 1.56
C LEU A 83 4.76 27.68 0.46
N HIS A 84 4.41 27.91 -0.80
CA HIS A 84 5.25 27.73 -2.00
C HIS A 84 6.32 28.82 -2.15
N ARG A 85 6.28 29.88 -1.33
CA ARG A 85 7.17 31.04 -1.45
C ARG A 85 8.28 30.98 -0.41
N LYS A 86 9.47 31.38 -0.82
CA LYS A 86 10.63 31.58 0.06
C LYS A 86 10.31 32.62 1.13
N THR A 87 10.50 32.24 2.39
CA THR A 87 10.39 33.13 3.55
C THR A 87 11.76 33.45 4.12
N LEU A 88 11.94 34.68 4.62
CA LEU A 88 13.13 35.07 5.37
C LEU A 88 12.97 34.65 6.84
N ASP A 89 13.99 33.98 7.38
CA ASP A 89 14.01 33.54 8.77
C ASP A 89 14.56 34.66 9.66
N THR A 90 13.65 35.33 10.40
CA THR A 90 13.99 36.24 11.50
C THR A 90 13.92 35.48 12.83
N PRO A 91 14.53 35.96 13.93
CA PRO A 91 14.43 35.30 15.23
C PRO A 91 12.98 34.97 15.64
N ASP A 92 12.04 35.89 15.38
CA ASP A 92 10.63 35.73 15.76
C ASP A 92 9.85 34.78 14.83
N THR A 93 10.21 34.74 13.54
CA THR A 93 9.50 33.94 12.53
C THR A 93 10.10 32.57 12.29
N ARG A 94 11.34 32.31 12.74
CA ARG A 94 12.11 31.10 12.41
C ARG A 94 11.35 29.81 12.71
N ARG A 95 10.79 29.67 13.92
CA ARG A 95 10.06 28.45 14.34
C ARG A 95 8.82 28.22 13.47
N ILE A 96 8.07 29.28 13.18
CA ILE A 96 6.86 29.21 12.34
C ILE A 96 7.24 28.87 10.89
N ASN A 97 8.29 29.49 10.36
CA ASN A 97 8.78 29.22 9.01
C ASN A 97 9.27 27.78 8.83
N ARG A 98 9.96 27.20 9.84
CA ARG A 98 10.35 25.78 9.85
C ARG A 98 9.13 24.86 9.75
N LEU A 99 8.08 25.11 10.55
CA LEU A 99 6.83 24.38 10.46
C LEU A 99 6.16 24.53 9.08
N ARG A 100 6.08 25.76 8.56
CA ARG A 100 5.53 26.06 7.23
C ARG A 100 6.27 25.30 6.12
N ARG A 101 7.61 25.24 6.18
CA ARG A 101 8.43 24.44 5.25
C ARG A 101 8.13 22.95 5.38
N ARG A 102 8.06 22.40 6.60
CA ARG A 102 7.70 20.98 6.81
C ARG A 102 6.33 20.66 6.21
N ILE A 103 5.34 21.52 6.38
CA ILE A 103 3.99 21.33 5.84
C ILE A 103 4.00 21.41 4.31
N TRP A 104 4.69 22.40 3.72
CA TRP A 104 4.84 22.50 2.27
C TRP A 104 5.43 21.22 1.67
N TRP A 105 6.57 20.78 2.18
CA TRP A 105 7.25 19.60 1.68
C TRP A 105 6.50 18.30 1.98
N SER A 106 5.66 18.27 3.02
CA SER A 106 4.73 17.15 3.25
C SER A 106 3.61 17.11 2.20
N CYS A 107 3.12 18.28 1.76
CA CYS A 107 2.17 18.36 0.65
C CYS A 107 2.82 17.90 -0.66
N TYR A 108 4.05 18.37 -0.94
CA TYR A 108 4.83 17.97 -2.11
C TYR A 108 5.05 16.46 -2.16
N LEU A 109 5.60 15.88 -1.09
CA LEU A 109 5.82 14.44 -0.95
C LEU A 109 4.51 13.66 -1.17
N ARG A 110 3.41 14.09 -0.52
CA ARG A 110 2.15 13.37 -0.62
C ARG A 110 1.53 13.42 -2.02
N ASP A 111 1.56 14.58 -2.67
CA ASP A 111 1.04 14.76 -4.04
C ASP A 111 1.76 13.85 -5.04
N HIS A 112 3.09 13.82 -5.00
CA HIS A 112 3.93 13.02 -5.90
C HIS A 112 3.76 11.51 -5.66
N MET A 113 3.69 11.08 -4.39
CA MET A 113 3.46 9.67 -4.08
C MET A 113 2.06 9.21 -4.48
N ILE A 114 1.04 10.07 -4.37
CA ILE A 114 -0.30 9.79 -4.89
C ILE A 114 -0.27 9.69 -6.42
N ALA A 115 0.40 10.62 -7.10
CA ALA A 115 0.54 10.63 -8.56
C ALA A 115 1.18 9.33 -9.06
N LEU A 116 2.28 8.90 -8.42
CA LEU A 116 3.00 7.66 -8.74
C LEU A 116 2.14 6.41 -8.58
N THR A 117 1.35 6.33 -7.50
CA THR A 117 0.65 5.10 -7.11
C THR A 117 -0.78 5.00 -7.62
N MET A 118 -1.44 6.13 -7.91
CA MET A 118 -2.81 6.17 -8.42
C MET A 118 -2.89 6.48 -9.92
N SER A 119 -1.73 6.57 -10.61
CA SER A 119 -1.64 6.96 -12.03
C SER A 119 -2.36 8.29 -12.31
N ARG A 120 -2.08 9.31 -11.48
CA ARG A 120 -2.71 10.64 -11.60
C ARG A 120 -1.66 11.72 -11.88
N ALA A 121 -2.06 12.77 -12.59
CA ALA A 121 -1.20 13.92 -12.85
C ALA A 121 -0.87 14.67 -11.56
N MET A 122 0.40 15.01 -11.33
CA MET A 122 0.79 15.83 -10.17
C MET A 122 0.11 17.20 -10.19
N ARG A 123 -0.17 17.75 -9.01
CA ARG A 123 -0.71 19.10 -8.86
C ARG A 123 0.36 20.15 -8.63
N ILE A 124 1.41 19.80 -7.90
CA ILE A 124 2.52 20.72 -7.60
C ILE A 124 3.58 20.52 -8.66
N ARG A 125 3.82 21.54 -9.49
CA ARG A 125 4.91 21.51 -10.46
C ARG A 125 6.18 22.12 -9.88
N ASP A 126 7.33 21.62 -10.33
CA ASP A 126 8.65 22.07 -9.85
C ASP A 126 8.97 23.53 -10.19
N ASP A 127 8.26 24.15 -11.14
CA ASP A 127 8.44 25.55 -11.52
C ASP A 127 7.52 26.55 -10.78
N GLU A 128 6.63 26.07 -9.92
CA GLU A 128 5.60 26.89 -9.25
C GLU A 128 5.97 27.31 -7.81
N PHE A 129 7.15 26.93 -7.32
CA PHE A 129 7.58 27.24 -5.96
C PHE A 129 9.07 27.58 -5.86
N ASN A 130 9.44 28.30 -4.80
CA ASN A 130 10.83 28.59 -4.45
C ASN A 130 11.12 28.41 -2.95
N THR A 131 10.28 27.64 -2.26
CA THR A 131 10.48 27.24 -0.86
C THR A 131 11.83 26.54 -0.69
N ILE A 132 12.55 26.92 0.36
CA ILE A 132 13.89 26.39 0.66
C ILE A 132 13.75 24.90 1.00
N ARG A 133 14.72 24.09 0.53
CA ARG A 133 14.85 22.67 0.88
C ARG A 133 14.89 22.49 2.41
N LEU A 134 14.30 21.39 2.89
CA LEU A 134 14.39 21.05 4.30
C LEU A 134 15.83 20.70 4.70
N THR A 135 16.14 21.05 5.93
CA THR A 135 17.37 20.70 6.64
C THR A 135 16.98 20.01 7.95
N ARG A 136 17.94 19.32 8.58
CA ARG A 136 17.70 18.70 9.90
C ARG A 136 17.23 19.70 10.97
N GLU A 137 17.60 20.97 10.83
CA GLU A 137 17.18 22.02 11.75
C GLU A 137 15.69 22.35 11.70
N ASP A 138 15.02 22.04 10.58
CA ASP A 138 13.58 22.30 10.43
C ASP A 138 12.71 21.38 11.29
N PHE A 139 13.27 20.30 11.83
CA PHE A 139 12.52 19.27 12.56
C PHE A 139 12.45 19.48 14.08
N ASP A 140 13.10 20.51 14.62
CA ASP A 140 13.08 20.89 16.05
C ASP A 140 13.32 19.69 17.02
N THR A 141 14.14 18.71 16.60
CA THR A 141 14.33 17.43 17.34
C THR A 141 14.85 17.63 18.75
N ALA A 142 15.71 18.63 18.98
CA ALA A 142 16.21 18.98 20.30
C ALA A 142 15.10 19.48 21.24
N ASP A 143 14.15 20.28 20.73
CA ASP A 143 13.04 20.79 21.54
C ASP A 143 12.08 19.66 21.95
N MET A 144 11.86 18.68 21.06
CA MET A 144 11.05 17.50 21.36
C MET A 144 11.67 16.66 22.49
N VAL A 145 12.99 16.48 22.46
CA VAL A 145 13.74 15.77 23.52
C VAL A 145 13.73 16.56 24.83
N MET A 146 13.85 17.89 24.78
CA MET A 146 13.78 18.69 26.01
C MET A 146 12.39 18.66 26.66
N GLN A 147 11.32 18.71 25.86
CA GLN A 147 9.94 18.63 26.38
C GLN A 147 9.64 17.28 27.03
N SER A 148 10.23 16.19 26.52
CA SER A 148 10.05 14.86 27.11
C SER A 148 10.79 14.68 28.43
N LEU A 149 12.01 15.21 28.52
CA LEU A 149 12.79 15.23 29.77
C LEU A 149 12.13 16.08 30.86
N GLN A 150 11.34 17.09 30.48
CA GLN A 150 10.60 17.96 31.40
C GLN A 150 9.29 17.36 31.92
N GLY A 151 8.97 16.10 31.59
CA GLY A 151 7.80 15.39 32.15
C GLY A 151 6.44 15.89 31.64
N ALA A 152 6.42 16.66 30.55
CA ALA A 152 5.18 17.16 29.94
C ALA A 152 4.44 16.11 29.10
N VAL A 153 5.01 14.92 28.93
CA VAL A 153 4.40 13.79 28.21
C VAL A 153 3.94 12.76 29.25
N PRO A 154 2.63 12.43 29.33
CA PRO A 154 2.14 11.40 30.25
C PRO A 154 2.87 10.06 30.03
N GLN A 155 3.28 9.40 31.11
CA GLN A 155 4.07 8.17 31.13
C GLN A 155 3.47 6.97 30.39
N GLU A 156 2.22 7.07 29.91
CA GLU A 156 1.51 6.01 29.16
C GLU A 156 1.60 6.16 27.62
N SER A 157 2.29 7.20 27.13
CA SER A 157 2.49 7.43 25.69
C SER A 157 3.82 6.85 25.21
N LEU A 158 3.77 6.18 24.04
CA LEU A 158 4.87 5.65 23.21
C LEU A 158 6.25 6.23 23.58
N THR A 159 7.20 5.37 23.95
CA THR A 159 8.60 5.76 24.20
C THR A 159 9.08 6.62 23.04
N LEU A 160 9.35 7.90 23.31
CA LEU A 160 9.88 8.80 22.29
C LEU A 160 11.15 8.19 21.68
N PRO A 161 11.28 8.19 20.34
CA PRO A 161 12.49 7.73 19.69
C PRO A 161 13.72 8.44 20.27
N SER A 162 14.83 7.73 20.35
CA SER A 162 16.09 8.33 20.80
C SER A 162 16.43 9.58 19.99
N PRO A 163 17.20 10.55 20.53
CA PRO A 163 17.61 11.73 19.77
C PRO A 163 18.30 11.38 18.43
N SER A 164 19.06 10.30 18.40
CA SER A 164 19.66 9.75 17.19
C SER A 164 18.61 9.23 16.21
N ALA A 165 17.59 8.51 16.69
CA ALA A 165 16.49 8.04 15.85
C ALA A 165 15.69 9.21 15.25
N LEU A 166 15.43 10.28 16.01
CA LEU A 166 14.77 11.49 15.48
C LEU A 166 15.59 12.17 14.37
N GLN A 167 16.92 12.21 14.50
CA GLN A 167 17.79 12.72 13.44
C GLN A 167 17.76 11.84 12.19
N MET A 168 17.80 10.52 12.35
CA MET A 168 17.67 9.58 11.23
C MET A 168 16.31 9.71 10.53
N LEU A 169 15.21 9.83 11.28
CA LEU A 169 13.87 10.03 10.72
C LEU A 169 13.75 11.37 9.96
N ALA A 170 14.40 12.43 10.44
CA ALA A 170 14.46 13.71 9.73
C ALA A 170 15.23 13.58 8.40
N GLU A 171 16.38 12.89 8.39
CA GLU A 171 17.13 12.60 7.15
C GLU A 171 16.33 11.75 6.17
N MET A 172 15.64 10.71 6.65
CA MET A 172 14.76 9.87 5.84
C MET A 172 13.62 10.67 5.22
N CYS A 173 13.02 11.60 5.96
CA CYS A 173 11.97 12.48 5.45
C CYS A 173 12.47 13.35 4.30
N ILE A 174 13.66 13.96 4.46
CA ILE A 174 14.32 14.75 3.40
C ILE A 174 14.60 13.87 2.18
N PHE A 175 15.14 12.66 2.40
CA PHE A 175 15.43 11.72 1.32
C PHE A 175 14.18 11.26 0.56
N MET A 176 13.07 11.03 1.26
CA MET A 176 11.77 10.71 0.63
C MET A 176 11.24 11.86 -0.21
N ILE A 177 11.42 13.12 0.22
CA ILE A 177 11.05 14.31 -0.56
C ILE A 177 11.87 14.39 -1.85
N GLU A 178 13.16 14.07 -1.80
CA GLU A 178 14.01 14.00 -3.00
C GLU A 178 13.58 12.87 -3.94
N LEU A 179 13.29 11.67 -3.40
CA LEU A 179 12.73 10.57 -4.18
C LEU A 179 11.42 10.96 -4.88
N ALA A 180 10.56 11.70 -4.17
CA ALA A 180 9.31 12.20 -4.73
C ALA A 180 9.54 13.14 -5.94
N GLY A 181 10.56 13.99 -5.89
CA GLY A 181 10.94 14.81 -7.05
C GLY A 181 11.41 13.98 -8.24
N HIS A 182 12.21 12.92 -8.00
CA HIS A 182 12.58 11.97 -9.05
C HIS A 182 11.36 11.24 -9.64
N ALA A 183 10.42 10.83 -8.78
CA ALA A 183 9.16 10.24 -9.22
C ALA A 183 8.39 11.19 -10.13
N GLY A 184 8.33 12.48 -9.79
CA GLY A 184 7.65 13.49 -10.58
C GLY A 184 8.31 13.75 -11.94
N ALA A 185 9.64 13.81 -11.98
CA ALA A 185 10.39 13.91 -13.22
C ALA A 185 10.12 12.71 -14.14
N ILE A 186 10.10 11.48 -13.60
CA ILE A 186 9.79 10.26 -14.34
C ILE A 186 8.36 10.30 -14.87
N LEU A 187 7.38 10.65 -14.03
CA LEU A 187 5.98 10.75 -14.46
C LEU A 187 5.82 11.79 -15.58
N THR A 188 6.52 12.91 -15.49
CA THR A 188 6.49 13.97 -16.52
C THR A 188 7.17 13.51 -17.80
N LEU A 189 8.27 12.77 -17.71
CA LEU A 189 8.99 12.22 -18.85
C LEU A 189 8.15 11.16 -19.60
N GLN A 190 7.58 10.23 -18.83
CA GLN A 190 6.98 9.00 -19.36
C GLN A 190 5.48 9.06 -19.60
N TYR A 191 4.78 10.01 -18.98
CA TYR A 191 3.33 10.04 -19.01
C TYR A 191 2.74 11.41 -19.37
N SER A 192 1.53 11.39 -19.91
CA SER A 192 0.73 12.52 -20.35
C SER A 192 -0.65 12.46 -19.71
N THR A 193 -1.29 13.61 -19.49
CA THR A 193 -2.69 13.68 -19.07
C THR A 193 -3.67 13.54 -20.22
N LEU A 194 -3.15 13.60 -21.45
CA LEU A 194 -3.92 13.47 -22.69
C LEU A 194 -3.63 12.12 -23.32
N PRO A 195 -4.65 11.43 -23.86
CA PRO A 195 -4.44 10.22 -24.62
C PRO A 195 -3.59 10.51 -25.87
N PRO A 196 -2.88 9.50 -26.41
CA PRO A 196 -2.22 9.61 -27.70
C PRO A 196 -3.20 9.99 -28.82
N ASP A 197 -2.74 10.79 -29.79
CA ASP A 197 -3.58 11.29 -30.90
C ASP A 197 -4.18 10.17 -31.79
N ASP A 198 -3.65 8.95 -31.70
CA ASP A 198 -4.05 7.79 -32.51
C ASP A 198 -5.24 6.97 -31.94
N ILE A 199 -5.73 7.29 -30.73
CA ILE A 199 -6.91 6.59 -30.16
C ILE A 199 -8.19 7.21 -30.75
N GLY A 200 -8.94 6.42 -31.52
CA GLY A 200 -10.18 6.86 -32.17
C GLY A 200 -11.24 7.36 -31.18
N THR A 201 -12.04 8.34 -31.61
CA THR A 201 -13.06 9.03 -30.77
C THR A 201 -14.12 8.11 -30.15
N GLU A 202 -14.29 6.87 -30.62
CA GLU A 202 -15.25 5.91 -30.04
C GLU A 202 -14.70 5.19 -28.80
N GLU A 203 -13.41 4.80 -28.78
CA GLU A 203 -12.74 4.17 -27.63
C GLU A 203 -12.53 5.17 -26.47
N THR A 204 -12.38 6.46 -26.78
CA THR A 204 -12.23 7.53 -25.77
C THR A 204 -13.45 7.69 -24.86
N SER A 205 -14.64 7.25 -25.27
CA SER A 205 -15.86 7.37 -24.47
C SER A 205 -15.94 6.37 -23.30
N SER A 206 -15.30 5.18 -23.43
CA SER A 206 -15.15 4.20 -22.34
C SER A 206 -14.00 4.59 -21.41
N LEU A 207 -12.88 5.08 -21.96
CA LEU A 207 -11.69 5.53 -21.22
C LEU A 207 -11.91 6.80 -20.36
N THR A 208 -12.98 7.56 -20.58
CA THR A 208 -13.23 8.87 -19.94
C THR A 208 -14.02 8.81 -18.62
N ASN A 209 -14.44 7.63 -18.16
CA ASN A 209 -15.13 7.51 -16.87
C ASN A 209 -14.18 7.78 -15.68
N SER A 210 -12.87 7.56 -15.84
CA SER A 210 -11.82 8.01 -14.90
C SER A 210 -11.10 9.27 -15.42
N ARG A 211 -11.71 10.44 -15.22
CA ARG A 211 -11.34 11.76 -15.78
C ARG A 211 -9.92 12.31 -15.47
N THR A 212 -9.02 11.54 -14.87
CA THR A 212 -7.69 12.03 -14.39
C THR A 212 -6.58 10.96 -14.42
N MET A 213 -6.60 10.03 -15.38
CA MET A 213 -5.56 9.00 -15.52
C MET A 213 -4.38 9.49 -16.38
N LEU A 214 -3.18 9.00 -16.07
CA LEU A 214 -1.97 9.21 -16.86
C LEU A 214 -1.84 8.17 -17.98
N PHE A 215 -1.48 8.62 -19.17
CA PHE A 215 -1.24 7.81 -20.37
C PHE A 215 0.25 7.77 -20.70
N PRO A 216 0.81 6.63 -21.13
CA PRO A 216 2.18 6.55 -21.64
C PRO A 216 2.45 7.53 -22.80
N LYS A 217 3.61 8.19 -22.79
CA LYS A 217 4.09 9.06 -23.88
C LYS A 217 4.83 8.24 -24.93
N LEU A 218 4.45 8.44 -26.19
CA LEU A 218 5.08 7.85 -27.37
C LEU A 218 5.90 8.92 -28.08
N GLN A 219 7.11 9.22 -27.59
CA GLN A 219 8.04 10.17 -28.24
C GLN A 219 9.26 9.45 -28.83
N PRO A 220 9.87 9.97 -29.90
CA PRO A 220 11.01 9.32 -30.57
C PRO A 220 12.28 9.25 -29.72
N ASP A 221 12.46 10.15 -28.75
CA ASP A 221 13.61 10.24 -27.84
C ASP A 221 13.41 9.48 -26.50
N MET A 222 12.24 8.85 -26.31
CA MET A 222 11.88 8.18 -25.06
C MET A 222 12.92 7.18 -24.58
N LEU A 223 13.50 6.40 -25.49
CA LEU A 223 14.43 5.32 -25.15
C LEU A 223 15.72 5.87 -24.55
N GLU A 224 16.28 6.93 -25.13
CA GLU A 224 17.52 7.54 -24.65
C GLU A 224 17.28 8.23 -23.30
N ASN A 225 16.14 8.91 -23.17
CA ASN A 225 15.75 9.56 -21.93
C ASN A 225 15.55 8.55 -20.77
N VAL A 226 15.04 7.35 -21.05
CA VAL A 226 14.90 6.29 -20.02
C VAL A 226 16.25 5.85 -19.50
N ILE A 227 17.21 5.59 -20.39
CA ILE A 227 18.55 5.13 -20.00
C ILE A 227 19.24 6.19 -19.13
N VAL A 228 19.22 7.45 -19.58
CA VAL A 228 19.82 8.57 -18.83
C VAL A 228 19.16 8.72 -17.46
N CYS A 229 17.82 8.69 -17.42
CA CYS A 229 17.07 8.82 -16.17
C CYS A 229 17.34 7.64 -15.21
N GLU A 230 17.43 6.41 -15.73
CA GLU A 230 17.77 5.22 -14.94
C GLU A 230 19.18 5.35 -14.31
N GLU A 231 20.17 5.77 -15.09
CA GLU A 231 21.53 5.96 -14.59
C GLU A 231 21.59 7.02 -13.48
N GLU A 232 20.90 8.15 -13.68
CA GLU A 232 20.84 9.24 -12.71
C GLU A 232 20.19 8.81 -11.40
N ILE A 233 19.01 8.18 -11.45
CA ILE A 233 18.28 7.79 -10.24
C ILE A 233 19.00 6.66 -9.48
N GLN A 234 19.62 5.72 -10.20
CA GLN A 234 20.42 4.65 -9.58
C GLN A 234 21.68 5.22 -8.91
N LYS A 235 22.37 6.16 -9.56
CA LYS A 235 23.53 6.84 -8.98
C LYS A 235 23.15 7.62 -7.72
N TRP A 236 22.06 8.38 -7.77
CA TRP A 236 21.54 9.11 -6.62
C TRP A 236 21.19 8.16 -5.46
N PHE A 237 20.45 7.08 -5.73
CA PHE A 237 20.04 6.13 -4.69
C PHE A 237 21.22 5.37 -4.06
N ARG A 238 22.31 5.13 -4.80
CA ARG A 238 23.57 4.58 -4.25
C ARG A 238 24.29 5.54 -3.32
N SER A 239 24.09 6.86 -3.50
CA SER A 239 24.68 7.90 -2.64
C SER A 239 23.86 8.21 -1.37
N ARG A 240 22.84 7.39 -1.07
CA ARG A 240 21.97 7.59 0.08
C ARG A 240 22.73 7.54 1.42
N PRO A 241 22.28 8.29 2.44
CA PRO A 241 22.82 8.19 3.80
C PRO A 241 22.62 6.80 4.42
N GLU A 242 23.46 6.45 5.41
CA GLU A 242 23.32 5.20 6.17
C GLU A 242 21.96 5.08 6.86
N SER A 243 21.39 6.21 7.31
CA SER A 243 20.05 6.26 7.88
C SER A 243 19.00 5.70 6.93
N CYS A 244 19.15 5.87 5.61
CA CYS A 244 18.19 5.43 4.59
C CYS A 244 18.50 4.02 4.02
N PHE A 245 19.47 3.30 4.59
CA PHE A 245 19.88 2.00 4.09
C PHE A 245 18.96 0.88 4.59
N HIS A 246 18.31 0.17 3.66
CA HIS A 246 17.60 -1.08 3.94
C HIS A 246 18.55 -2.28 3.77
N ALA A 247 18.67 -3.11 4.80
CA ALA A 247 19.47 -4.33 4.82
C ALA A 247 18.55 -5.57 4.68
N PRO A 248 18.52 -6.25 3.51
CA PRO A 248 17.60 -7.36 3.29
C PRO A 248 17.84 -8.54 4.24
N GLY A 249 16.77 -9.19 4.69
CA GLY A 249 16.83 -10.40 5.53
C GLY A 249 17.32 -10.15 6.96
N THR A 250 17.33 -8.90 7.43
CA THR A 250 17.76 -8.57 8.79
C THR A 250 16.59 -8.71 9.76
N THR A 251 16.68 -9.63 10.71
CA THR A 251 15.78 -9.66 11.87
C THR A 251 16.14 -8.52 12.82
N LEU A 252 15.13 -7.77 13.29
CA LEU A 252 15.28 -6.71 14.27
C LEU A 252 16.05 -7.21 15.48
N LEU A 253 17.22 -6.63 15.72
CA LEU A 253 17.89 -6.77 17.00
C LEU A 253 17.06 -6.02 18.05
N ALA A 254 16.98 -6.54 19.27
CA ALA A 254 16.21 -5.96 20.38
C ALA A 254 16.55 -4.49 20.74
N ARG A 255 17.56 -3.89 20.10
CA ARG A 255 18.02 -2.50 20.31
C ARG A 255 17.68 -1.55 19.15
N GLN A 256 17.16 -2.03 18.03
CA GLN A 256 16.79 -1.17 16.90
C GLN A 256 15.37 -0.63 17.08
N ASP A 257 15.19 0.65 16.75
CA ASP A 257 13.89 1.31 16.79
C ASP A 257 13.02 0.83 15.61
N PRO A 258 11.83 0.24 15.86
CA PRO A 258 10.94 -0.25 14.81
C PRO A 258 10.61 0.80 13.74
N SER A 259 10.51 2.06 14.13
CA SER A 259 10.20 3.16 13.20
C SER A 259 11.31 3.36 12.17
N ILE A 260 12.57 3.14 12.54
CA ILE A 260 13.72 3.26 11.62
C ILE A 260 13.66 2.18 10.56
N VAL A 261 13.48 0.92 10.96
CA VAL A 261 13.41 -0.21 10.01
C VAL A 261 12.20 -0.11 9.09
N LEU A 262 11.06 0.33 9.62
CA LEU A 262 9.86 0.59 8.82
C LEU A 262 10.15 1.63 7.71
N HIS A 263 10.74 2.77 8.06
CA HIS A 263 11.01 3.84 7.09
C HIS A 263 12.11 3.47 6.10
N GLN A 264 13.18 2.80 6.53
CA GLN A 264 14.22 2.27 5.62
C GLN A 264 13.61 1.34 4.57
N THR A 265 12.78 0.42 5.03
CA THR A 265 12.13 -0.56 4.15
C THR A 265 11.14 0.10 3.22
N PHE A 266 10.35 1.07 3.70
CA PHE A 266 9.43 1.82 2.86
C PHE A 266 10.14 2.70 1.82
N ILE A 267 11.26 3.35 2.16
CA ILE A 267 12.11 4.07 1.20
C ILE A 267 12.56 3.14 0.07
N HIS A 268 13.02 1.94 0.41
CA HIS A 268 13.44 0.95 -0.59
C HIS A 268 12.26 0.54 -1.48
N MET A 269 11.10 0.21 -0.91
CA MET A 269 9.90 -0.13 -1.67
C MET A 269 9.46 1.01 -2.60
N ALA A 270 9.45 2.26 -2.11
CA ALA A 270 9.10 3.43 -2.90
C ALA A 270 10.08 3.65 -4.05
N PHE A 271 11.38 3.48 -3.82
CA PHE A 271 12.40 3.56 -4.87
C PHE A 271 12.17 2.51 -5.96
N GLN A 272 11.91 1.25 -5.59
CA GLN A 272 11.61 0.19 -6.55
C GLN A 272 10.31 0.47 -7.33
N ALA A 273 9.31 1.07 -6.70
CA ALA A 273 8.08 1.50 -7.38
C ALA A 273 8.36 2.60 -8.43
N VAL A 274 9.24 3.56 -8.11
CA VAL A 274 9.67 4.60 -9.05
C VAL A 274 10.43 4.02 -10.24
N VAL A 275 11.38 3.10 -9.99
CA VAL A 275 12.12 2.40 -11.07
C VAL A 275 11.15 1.60 -11.94
N SER A 276 10.23 0.84 -11.34
CA SER A 276 9.20 0.11 -12.09
C SER A 276 8.37 1.06 -12.97
N ALA A 277 7.94 2.20 -12.43
CA ALA A 277 7.16 3.19 -13.16
C ALA A 277 7.89 3.80 -14.38
N LEU A 278 9.21 3.95 -14.32
CA LEU A 278 10.04 4.41 -15.45
C LEU A 278 10.02 3.43 -16.62
N HIS A 279 10.07 2.13 -16.34
CA HIS A 279 10.22 1.08 -17.35
C HIS A 279 8.89 0.56 -17.91
N ARG A 280 7.77 0.71 -17.17
CA ARG A 280 6.43 0.20 -17.57
C ARG A 280 6.03 0.60 -19.00
N PRO A 281 6.09 1.89 -19.40
CA PRO A 281 5.70 2.31 -20.74
C PRO A 281 6.42 1.58 -21.87
N LEU A 282 7.73 1.35 -21.72
CA LEU A 282 8.55 0.70 -22.74
C LEU A 282 8.11 -0.74 -23.02
N VAL A 283 7.67 -1.46 -21.99
CA VAL A 283 7.23 -2.86 -22.13
C VAL A 283 5.93 -2.97 -22.92
N ILE A 284 5.09 -1.93 -22.92
CA ILE A 284 3.79 -1.91 -23.61
C ILE A 284 3.92 -1.44 -25.07
N LEU A 285 5.07 -0.85 -25.44
CA LEU A 285 5.28 -0.37 -26.81
C LEU A 285 5.20 -1.51 -27.83
N LYS A 286 4.37 -1.34 -28.85
CA LYS A 286 4.37 -2.21 -30.03
C LYS A 286 5.58 -1.86 -30.89
N VAL A 287 6.52 -2.79 -31.02
CA VAL A 287 7.79 -2.57 -31.74
C VAL A 287 7.82 -3.38 -33.02
N GLN A 288 8.26 -2.75 -34.11
CA GLN A 288 8.42 -3.44 -35.39
C GLN A 288 9.52 -4.51 -35.29
N PRO A 289 9.35 -5.69 -35.91
CA PRO A 289 10.31 -6.79 -35.82
C PRO A 289 11.74 -6.43 -36.26
N SER A 290 11.90 -5.41 -37.10
CA SER A 290 13.18 -4.94 -37.62
C SER A 290 13.99 -4.06 -36.67
N ASP A 291 13.40 -3.59 -35.56
CA ASP A 291 14.07 -2.68 -34.62
C ASP A 291 14.68 -3.43 -33.43
N HIS A 292 15.82 -4.08 -33.69
CA HIS A 292 16.55 -4.86 -32.70
C HIS A 292 17.02 -4.05 -31.48
N ARG A 293 17.33 -2.76 -31.65
CA ARG A 293 17.80 -1.91 -30.54
C ARG A 293 16.66 -1.66 -29.55
N THR A 294 15.46 -1.36 -30.05
CA THR A 294 14.28 -1.14 -29.21
C THR A 294 13.87 -2.45 -28.51
N GLN A 295 13.90 -3.59 -29.20
CA GLN A 295 13.62 -4.90 -28.59
C GLN A 295 14.56 -5.22 -27.41
N GLU A 296 15.87 -4.98 -27.55
CA GLU A 296 16.82 -5.20 -26.45
C GLU A 296 16.52 -4.28 -25.26
N LEU A 297 16.16 -3.01 -25.50
CA LEU A 297 15.79 -2.08 -24.44
C LEU A 297 14.47 -2.43 -23.75
N GLN A 298 13.50 -2.99 -24.48
CA GLN A 298 12.28 -3.55 -23.88
C GLN A 298 12.60 -4.73 -22.98
N ARG A 299 13.47 -5.64 -23.43
CA ARG A 299 13.92 -6.79 -22.65
C ARG A 299 14.63 -6.34 -21.36
N LEU A 300 15.52 -5.36 -21.44
CA LEU A 300 16.18 -4.79 -20.26
C LEU A 300 15.18 -4.12 -19.32
N SER A 301 14.23 -3.35 -19.85
CA SER A 301 13.17 -2.71 -19.06
C SER A 301 12.28 -3.71 -18.35
N GLN A 302 11.94 -4.82 -19.02
CA GLN A 302 11.19 -5.92 -18.43
C GLN A 302 11.96 -6.58 -17.27
N LEU A 303 13.27 -6.80 -17.44
CA LEU A 303 14.13 -7.31 -16.37
C LEU A 303 14.13 -6.37 -15.16
N ARG A 304 14.17 -5.05 -15.37
CA ARG A 304 14.09 -4.05 -14.30
C ARG A 304 12.78 -4.09 -13.53
N ILE A 305 11.65 -4.24 -14.22
CA ILE A 305 10.34 -4.39 -13.57
C ILE A 305 10.31 -5.66 -12.72
N PHE A 306 10.86 -6.77 -13.23
CA PHE A 306 10.95 -8.02 -12.45
C PHE A 306 11.85 -7.88 -11.23
N GLU A 307 13.03 -7.28 -11.37
CA GLU A 307 13.94 -7.00 -10.25
C GLU A 307 13.25 -6.15 -9.18
N ALA A 308 12.57 -5.07 -9.58
CA ALA A 308 11.82 -4.21 -8.67
C ALA A 308 10.75 -5.00 -7.89
N GLY A 309 9.97 -5.85 -8.57
CA GLY A 309 8.96 -6.69 -7.92
C GLY A 309 9.53 -7.72 -6.95
N ILE A 310 10.70 -8.30 -7.25
CA ILE A 310 11.43 -9.20 -6.33
C ILE A 310 11.83 -8.45 -5.08
N GLU A 311 12.44 -7.27 -5.23
CA GLU A 311 12.92 -6.46 -4.12
C GLU A 311 11.76 -5.96 -3.23
N ILE A 312 10.64 -5.53 -3.82
CA ILE A 312 9.43 -5.16 -3.07
C ILE A 312 8.90 -6.37 -2.28
N SER A 313 8.82 -7.55 -2.90
CA SER A 313 8.29 -8.74 -2.23
C SER A 313 9.22 -9.24 -1.11
N ARG A 314 10.53 -9.02 -1.25
CA ARG A 314 11.52 -9.29 -0.18
C ARG A 314 11.37 -8.29 0.97
N ALA A 315 11.21 -7.01 0.68
CA ALA A 315 10.92 -5.98 1.68
C ALA A 315 9.62 -6.29 2.44
N CYS A 316 8.56 -6.75 1.75
CA CYS A 316 7.33 -7.21 2.37
C CYS A 316 7.56 -8.42 3.29
N HIS A 317 8.42 -9.37 2.90
CA HIS A 317 8.82 -10.48 3.77
C HIS A 317 9.52 -9.98 5.03
N ASP A 318 10.49 -9.07 4.88
CA ASP A 318 11.28 -8.52 5.97
C ASP A 318 10.41 -7.74 6.98
N LEU A 319 9.41 -6.98 6.52
CA LEU A 319 8.46 -6.31 7.42
C LEU A 319 7.65 -7.33 8.23
N ARG A 320 7.21 -8.41 7.58
CA ARG A 320 6.37 -9.44 8.21
C ARG A 320 7.10 -10.26 9.28
N ILE A 321 8.34 -10.67 9.01
CA ILE A 321 9.13 -11.39 10.03
C ILE A 321 9.44 -10.51 11.25
N ASN A 322 9.38 -9.20 11.07
CA ASN A 322 9.61 -8.20 12.10
C ASN A 322 8.30 -7.66 12.72
N GLY A 323 7.13 -8.09 12.26
CA GLY A 323 5.82 -7.66 12.76
C GLY A 323 5.52 -6.17 12.56
N LEU A 324 5.98 -5.58 11.44
CA LEU A 324 5.85 -4.15 11.13
C LEU A 324 4.89 -3.85 9.98
N GLU A 325 4.28 -4.87 9.38
CA GLU A 325 3.47 -4.72 8.17
C GLU A 325 2.18 -3.90 8.38
N ASP A 326 1.62 -3.89 9.60
CA ASP A 326 0.39 -3.15 9.93
C ASP A 326 0.63 -1.64 10.14
N MET A 327 1.91 -1.25 10.22
CA MET A 327 2.36 0.14 10.38
C MET A 327 2.64 0.84 9.04
N LEU A 328 2.50 0.13 7.91
CA LEU A 328 2.72 0.71 6.59
C LEU A 328 1.65 1.77 6.25
N PRO A 329 2.02 2.84 5.52
CA PRO A 329 1.05 3.82 5.06
C PRO A 329 0.14 3.23 3.96
N PRO A 330 -1.06 3.80 3.73
CA PRO A 330 -1.96 3.34 2.67
C PRO A 330 -1.31 3.28 1.28
N THR A 331 -0.36 4.17 0.99
CA THR A 331 0.39 4.19 -0.27
C THR A 331 1.13 2.88 -0.55
N ALA A 332 1.55 2.14 0.49
CA ALA A 332 2.26 0.87 0.34
C ALA A 332 1.40 -0.23 -0.30
N ILE A 333 0.07 -0.13 -0.19
CA ILE A 333 -0.89 -1.09 -0.78
C ILE A 333 -0.83 -1.03 -2.30
N LEU A 334 -0.82 0.18 -2.86
CA LEU A 334 -0.81 0.38 -4.30
C LEU A 334 0.53 -0.02 -4.93
N ILE A 335 1.64 0.06 -4.17
CA ILE A 335 2.95 -0.48 -4.59
C ILE A 335 2.90 -2.01 -4.77
N GLN A 336 1.99 -2.71 -4.10
CA GLN A 336 1.88 -4.17 -4.23
C GLN A 336 1.33 -4.61 -5.59
N ILE A 337 0.53 -3.76 -6.26
CA ILE A 337 -0.08 -4.10 -7.54
C ILE A 337 0.98 -4.41 -8.60
N PRO A 338 1.85 -3.46 -9.01
CA PRO A 338 2.87 -3.73 -10.01
C PRO A 338 3.87 -4.81 -9.55
N ALA A 339 4.16 -4.90 -8.24
CA ALA A 339 5.02 -5.93 -7.71
C ALA A 339 4.45 -7.35 -7.93
N ILE A 340 3.18 -7.58 -7.62
CA ILE A 340 2.51 -8.87 -7.85
C ILE A 340 2.41 -9.16 -9.34
N MET A 341 2.00 -8.16 -10.15
CA MET A 341 1.90 -8.28 -11.60
C MET A 341 3.21 -8.76 -12.23
N SER A 342 4.35 -8.23 -11.77
CA SER A 342 5.68 -8.59 -12.27
C SER A 342 6.06 -10.07 -12.06
N HIS A 343 5.44 -10.75 -11.08
CA HIS A 343 5.74 -12.16 -10.79
C HIS A 343 4.90 -13.13 -11.59
N ILE A 344 3.69 -12.73 -12.00
CA ILE A 344 2.71 -13.61 -12.65
C ILE A 344 3.31 -14.39 -13.82
N PRO A 345 3.97 -13.75 -14.80
CA PRO A 345 4.49 -14.49 -15.95
C PRO A 345 5.63 -15.46 -15.56
N ARG A 346 6.32 -15.18 -14.46
CA ARG A 346 7.46 -15.98 -13.97
C ARG A 346 7.00 -17.25 -13.26
N VAL A 347 5.73 -17.32 -12.84
CA VAL A 347 5.15 -18.50 -12.18
C VAL A 347 5.17 -19.70 -13.12
N ARG A 348 4.79 -19.54 -14.39
CA ARG A 348 4.80 -20.65 -15.37
C ARG A 348 6.21 -21.08 -15.78
N LEU A 349 7.16 -20.15 -15.78
CA LEU A 349 8.56 -20.39 -16.14
C LEU A 349 9.42 -20.89 -14.97
N HIS A 350 8.84 -21.01 -13.77
CA HIS A 350 9.57 -21.42 -12.58
C HIS A 350 9.92 -22.91 -12.64
N LYS A 351 11.14 -23.24 -12.22
CA LYS A 351 11.62 -24.62 -12.07
C LYS A 351 12.04 -24.81 -10.61
N GLU A 352 11.71 -25.97 -10.04
CA GLU A 352 12.08 -26.32 -8.66
C GLU A 352 13.60 -26.18 -8.44
N GLY A 353 13.98 -25.68 -7.26
CA GLY A 353 15.38 -25.48 -6.88
C GLY A 353 15.98 -24.12 -7.25
N ARG A 354 15.22 -23.20 -7.85
CA ARG A 354 15.66 -21.81 -8.03
C ARG A 354 15.61 -21.04 -6.69
N ALA A 355 16.60 -20.17 -6.47
CA ALA A 355 16.68 -19.33 -5.26
C ALA A 355 15.50 -18.36 -5.10
N HIS A 356 14.82 -17.99 -6.20
CA HIS A 356 13.64 -17.14 -6.18
C HIS A 356 12.39 -17.92 -6.60
N ASP A 357 11.41 -17.95 -5.71
CA ASP A 357 10.08 -18.52 -5.93
C ASP A 357 9.04 -17.39 -6.12
N PRO A 358 8.46 -17.25 -7.32
CA PRO A 358 7.49 -16.20 -7.61
C PRO A 358 6.16 -16.39 -6.87
N LEU A 359 5.73 -17.64 -6.56
CA LEU A 359 4.52 -17.85 -5.77
C LEU A 359 4.71 -17.39 -4.34
N ARG A 360 5.86 -17.69 -3.73
CA ARG A 360 6.21 -17.19 -2.41
C ARG A 360 6.33 -15.66 -2.39
N ALA A 361 6.86 -15.06 -3.46
CA ALA A 361 6.94 -13.60 -3.60
C ALA A 361 5.53 -12.97 -3.65
N ILE A 362 4.62 -13.49 -4.49
CA ILE A 362 3.23 -13.03 -4.54
C ILE A 362 2.55 -13.18 -3.17
N LEU A 363 2.76 -14.32 -2.49
CA LEU A 363 2.18 -14.57 -1.18
C LEU A 363 2.65 -13.53 -0.14
N ASN A 364 3.93 -13.16 -0.14
CA ASN A 364 4.45 -12.14 0.78
C ASN A 364 3.76 -10.78 0.58
N SER A 365 3.59 -10.35 -0.66
CA SER A 365 2.90 -9.10 -1.00
C SER A 365 1.41 -9.13 -0.66
N LEU A 366 0.72 -10.23 -0.99
CA LEU A 366 -0.70 -10.42 -0.63
C LEU A 366 -0.91 -10.44 0.88
N LYS A 367 0.03 -10.98 1.66
CA LYS A 367 -0.08 -11.00 3.12
C LYS A 367 0.00 -9.62 3.74
N VAL A 368 0.84 -8.74 3.19
CA VAL A 368 0.88 -7.34 3.61
C VAL A 368 -0.47 -6.68 3.32
N CYS A 369 -1.04 -6.88 2.12
CA CYS A 369 -2.38 -6.39 1.82
C CYS A 369 -3.43 -6.94 2.81
N GLU A 370 -3.44 -8.25 3.06
CA GLU A 370 -4.38 -8.90 3.99
C GLU A 370 -4.30 -8.32 5.41
N THR A 371 -3.10 -8.02 5.93
CA THR A 371 -2.96 -7.36 7.23
C THR A 371 -3.49 -5.92 7.18
N LEU A 372 -3.20 -5.17 6.11
CA LEU A 372 -3.65 -3.79 5.98
C LEU A 372 -5.17 -3.66 5.78
N GLN A 373 -5.89 -4.71 5.35
CA GLN A 373 -7.36 -4.72 5.27
C GLN A 373 -8.04 -4.43 6.62
N GLU A 374 -7.39 -4.79 7.73
CA GLU A 374 -7.88 -4.55 9.09
C GLU A 374 -7.74 -3.08 9.53
N VAL A 375 -7.02 -2.27 8.75
CA VAL A 375 -6.71 -0.87 9.07
C VAL A 375 -7.24 0.09 8.00
N HIS A 376 -7.20 -0.30 6.73
CA HIS A 376 -7.46 0.57 5.59
C HIS A 376 -8.57 0.00 4.70
N PRO A 377 -9.75 0.65 4.61
CA PRO A 377 -10.89 0.12 3.87
C PRO A 377 -10.65 -0.01 2.36
N GLY A 378 -9.90 0.90 1.74
CA GLY A 378 -9.59 0.84 0.31
C GLY A 378 -8.77 -0.38 -0.13
N VAL A 379 -8.21 -1.15 0.81
CA VAL A 379 -7.48 -2.39 0.49
C VAL A 379 -8.41 -3.45 -0.08
N ASP A 380 -9.68 -3.48 0.34
CA ASP A 380 -10.62 -4.51 -0.08
C ASP A 380 -10.79 -4.53 -1.61
N VAL A 381 -10.80 -3.35 -2.23
CA VAL A 381 -10.89 -3.22 -3.68
C VAL A 381 -9.61 -3.70 -4.36
N VAL A 382 -8.45 -3.32 -3.84
CA VAL A 382 -7.15 -3.79 -4.36
C VAL A 382 -7.02 -5.30 -4.24
N MET A 383 -7.44 -5.88 -3.12
CA MET A 383 -7.41 -7.33 -2.89
C MET A 383 -8.35 -8.07 -3.84
N ASN A 384 -9.57 -7.56 -4.05
CA ASN A 384 -10.51 -8.16 -5.01
C ASN A 384 -9.97 -8.12 -6.45
N PHE A 385 -9.34 -7.00 -6.84
CA PHE A 385 -8.66 -6.87 -8.11
C PHE A 385 -7.53 -7.91 -8.25
N LEU A 386 -6.60 -7.95 -7.30
CA LEU A 386 -5.46 -8.87 -7.32
C LEU A 386 -5.90 -10.34 -7.35
N ILE A 387 -6.91 -10.72 -6.56
CA ILE A 387 -7.46 -12.07 -6.56
C ILE A 387 -8.05 -12.41 -7.94
N THR A 388 -8.74 -11.48 -8.58
CA THR A 388 -9.31 -11.67 -9.92
C THR A 388 -8.22 -11.87 -10.96
N VAL A 389 -7.17 -11.05 -10.93
CA VAL A 389 -6.03 -11.18 -11.83
C VAL A 389 -5.29 -12.50 -11.63
N LEU A 390 -5.03 -12.90 -10.38
CA LEU A 390 -4.38 -14.17 -10.08
C LEU A 390 -5.21 -15.37 -10.55
N LYS A 391 -6.54 -15.33 -10.39
CA LYS A 391 -7.45 -16.37 -10.91
C LYS A 391 -7.38 -16.48 -12.43
N ARG A 392 -7.36 -15.34 -13.14
CA ARG A 392 -7.16 -15.31 -14.61
C ARG A 392 -5.82 -15.90 -15.00
N ALA A 393 -4.78 -15.67 -14.21
CA ALA A 393 -3.47 -16.30 -14.37
C ALA A 393 -3.40 -17.77 -13.91
N HIS A 394 -4.53 -18.39 -13.54
CA HIS A 394 -4.63 -19.75 -12.99
C HIS A 394 -3.85 -19.99 -11.70
N ILE A 395 -3.63 -18.92 -10.91
CA ILE A 395 -3.06 -18.97 -9.58
C ILE A 395 -4.20 -18.92 -8.57
N GLU A 396 -4.36 -19.99 -7.79
CA GLU A 396 -5.41 -20.11 -6.80
C GLU A 396 -4.91 -19.84 -5.38
N LEU A 397 -5.79 -19.24 -4.58
CA LEU A 397 -5.55 -18.94 -3.18
C LEU A 397 -6.25 -19.96 -2.32
N ILE A 398 -5.50 -20.63 -1.44
CA ILE A 398 -6.09 -21.48 -0.41
C ILE A 398 -6.16 -20.70 0.88
N LYS A 399 -7.35 -20.68 1.48
CA LYS A 399 -7.65 -19.93 2.71
C LYS A 399 -7.93 -20.89 3.86
N ASP A 400 -7.71 -20.43 5.09
CA ASP A 400 -8.16 -21.14 6.28
C ASP A 400 -9.67 -20.97 6.52
N GLY A 401 -10.18 -21.60 7.58
CA GLY A 401 -11.60 -21.49 7.97
C GLY A 401 -12.04 -20.08 8.38
N HIS A 402 -11.10 -19.15 8.56
CA HIS A 402 -11.34 -17.73 8.86
C HIS A 402 -11.15 -16.83 7.63
N GLY A 403 -10.89 -17.41 6.46
CA GLY A 403 -10.70 -16.67 5.21
C GLY A 403 -9.31 -16.06 5.02
N LYS A 404 -8.34 -16.37 5.88
CA LYS A 404 -6.94 -15.91 5.75
C LYS A 404 -6.18 -16.78 4.75
N ILE A 405 -5.39 -16.16 3.87
CA ILE A 405 -4.62 -16.82 2.82
C ILE A 405 -3.53 -17.70 3.44
N LEU A 406 -3.50 -18.99 3.16
CA LEU A 406 -2.46 -19.90 3.68
C LEU A 406 -1.33 -20.08 2.67
N TYR A 407 -1.66 -20.43 1.43
CA TYR A 407 -0.70 -20.66 0.36
C TYR A 407 -1.33 -20.44 -1.01
N LEU A 408 -0.47 -20.31 -2.02
CA LEU A 408 -0.83 -20.17 -3.42
C LEU A 408 -0.38 -21.42 -4.18
N TYR A 409 -1.13 -21.80 -5.21
CA TYR A 409 -0.71 -22.85 -6.14
C TYR A 409 -1.12 -22.50 -7.57
N ASN A 410 -0.38 -23.04 -8.55
CA ASN A 410 -0.65 -22.84 -9.97
C ASN A 410 -1.33 -24.09 -10.57
N ARG A 411 -2.58 -23.95 -11.02
CA ARG A 411 -3.37 -25.06 -11.57
C ARG A 411 -2.76 -25.66 -12.86
N CYS A 412 -2.03 -24.88 -13.65
CA CYS A 412 -1.45 -25.34 -14.91
C CYS A 412 -0.25 -26.28 -14.72
N VAL A 413 0.56 -26.09 -13.67
CA VAL A 413 1.77 -26.90 -13.43
C VAL A 413 1.43 -28.28 -12.86
N ASP A 414 0.40 -28.36 -12.00
CA ASP A 414 0.01 -29.62 -11.36
C ASP A 414 -0.80 -30.55 -12.29
N ASN A 415 -1.61 -30.02 -13.22
CA ASN A 415 -2.34 -30.86 -14.17
C ASN A 415 -1.42 -31.58 -15.16
N ALA A 416 -0.27 -30.99 -15.52
CA ALA A 416 0.76 -31.65 -16.32
C ALA A 416 1.43 -32.83 -15.57
N LEU A 417 1.48 -32.76 -14.24
CA LEU A 417 1.93 -33.86 -13.39
C LEU A 417 0.85 -34.94 -13.21
N VAL A 418 -0.43 -34.58 -13.24
CA VAL A 418 -1.53 -35.56 -13.15
C VAL A 418 -1.58 -36.45 -14.40
N ASP A 419 -1.34 -35.92 -15.60
CA ASP A 419 -1.26 -36.74 -16.82
C ASP A 419 0.00 -37.64 -16.90
N GLN A 420 1.08 -37.29 -16.20
CA GLN A 420 2.26 -38.14 -16.06
C GLN A 420 2.16 -39.12 -14.86
N SER A 421 1.25 -38.88 -13.91
CA SER A 421 1.08 -39.66 -12.68
C SER A 421 0.35 -41.00 -12.83
N LYS A 422 0.01 -41.44 -14.06
CA LYS A 422 -0.29 -42.87 -14.31
C LYS A 422 0.98 -43.75 -14.31
N SER A 423 2.17 -43.16 -14.14
CA SER A 423 3.43 -43.88 -14.02
C SER A 423 4.33 -43.23 -12.96
N LYS A 424 4.37 -43.85 -11.77
CA LYS A 424 5.26 -43.61 -10.61
C LYS A 424 4.81 -42.58 -9.57
N VAL A 425 4.62 -43.12 -8.37
CA VAL A 425 4.46 -42.46 -7.07
C VAL A 425 5.73 -41.68 -6.71
N GLY A 426 5.61 -40.38 -6.41
CA GLY A 426 6.70 -39.60 -5.81
C GLY A 426 6.44 -38.08 -5.72
N SER A 427 6.25 -37.59 -4.49
CA SER A 427 6.42 -36.22 -3.97
C SER A 427 5.71 -35.03 -4.66
N SER A 428 4.63 -34.53 -4.02
CA SER A 428 3.93 -33.28 -4.36
C SER A 428 4.49 -32.11 -3.55
N ALA A 429 4.97 -31.05 -4.20
CA ALA A 429 5.50 -29.85 -3.55
C ALA A 429 4.36 -28.89 -3.15
N ARG A 430 3.97 -28.95 -1.88
CA ARG A 430 3.07 -27.99 -1.22
C ARG A 430 3.91 -26.98 -0.47
N ILE A 431 3.81 -25.69 -0.79
CA ILE A 431 4.55 -24.65 -0.05
C ILE A 431 3.65 -24.11 1.05
N GLY A 432 3.76 -24.73 2.23
CA GLY A 432 3.16 -24.27 3.49
C GLY A 432 4.13 -23.46 4.35
N ILE A 433 3.59 -22.77 5.35
CA ILE A 433 4.36 -22.02 6.35
C ILE A 433 5.03 -23.02 7.31
N ASP A 434 6.36 -23.04 7.37
CA ASP A 434 7.08 -23.59 8.52
C ASP A 434 6.82 -22.66 9.72
N ARG A 435 6.06 -23.15 10.69
CA ARG A 435 5.96 -22.49 12.00
C ARG A 435 7.32 -22.64 12.68
N GLY A 436 7.94 -21.50 13.00
CA GLY A 436 9.09 -21.45 13.89
C GLY A 436 8.74 -22.07 15.23
N ALA A 437 9.21 -23.29 15.46
CA ALA A 437 9.26 -23.95 16.74
C ALA A 437 10.54 -24.77 16.76
N ASP A 438 11.67 -24.09 17.01
CA ASP A 438 12.86 -24.69 17.59
C ASP A 438 13.75 -23.58 18.15
N ILE A 439 14.07 -23.71 19.44
CA ILE A 439 14.95 -22.94 20.34
C ILE A 439 14.17 -22.48 21.58
N ILE A 440 13.93 -23.43 22.48
CA ILE A 440 14.30 -23.44 23.91
C ILE A 440 13.81 -24.80 24.43
N SER A 441 14.67 -25.82 24.33
CA SER A 441 14.51 -27.07 25.06
C SER A 441 15.88 -27.57 25.50
N SER A 442 16.49 -26.84 26.43
CA SER A 442 17.54 -27.37 27.30
C SER A 442 17.82 -26.35 28.38
N LEU A 443 17.21 -26.54 29.56
CA LEU A 443 17.86 -26.54 30.87
C LEU A 443 16.79 -26.53 31.97
N THR A 444 17.01 -27.41 32.95
CA THR A 444 16.33 -27.54 34.25
C THR A 444 15.02 -28.32 34.30
N ALA A 445 15.17 -29.65 34.19
CA ALA A 445 14.37 -30.57 35.00
C ALA A 445 15.10 -30.77 36.35
N THR A 446 14.52 -30.29 37.44
CA THR A 446 14.70 -30.86 38.78
C THR A 446 13.40 -30.68 39.56
N GLY A 447 12.97 -31.75 40.22
CA GLY A 447 11.61 -31.99 40.69
C GLY A 447 11.05 -30.99 41.69
N ASN A 448 9.74 -31.10 41.93
CA ASN A 448 9.34 -31.53 43.26
C ASN A 448 7.96 -32.18 43.27
N ASP A 449 7.87 -33.16 44.15
CA ASP A 449 6.71 -33.93 44.56
C ASP A 449 5.64 -33.08 45.29
N ARG A 450 4.39 -33.54 45.14
CA ARG A 450 3.35 -33.75 46.17
C ARG A 450 2.71 -32.60 46.96
N ASP A 451 1.41 -32.86 47.14
CA ASP A 451 0.53 -32.54 48.27
C ASP A 451 0.05 -31.08 48.47
N GLY A 452 -1.25 -30.89 48.22
CA GLY A 452 -2.13 -30.71 49.38
C GLY A 452 -3.04 -29.47 49.41
N TRP A 453 -4.34 -29.75 49.39
CA TRP A 453 -5.40 -29.14 50.23
C TRP A 453 -6.10 -27.83 49.78
N SER A 454 -7.38 -28.03 49.44
CA SER A 454 -8.56 -27.33 50.00
C SER A 454 -9.11 -26.05 49.33
N ARG A 455 -10.29 -26.24 48.70
CA ARG A 455 -11.41 -25.28 48.56
C ARG A 455 -12.06 -24.97 49.94
N PRO A 456 -12.86 -23.88 50.15
CA PRO A 456 -14.12 -23.57 49.44
C PRO A 456 -14.39 -22.05 49.19
N SER A 457 -15.08 -21.62 48.11
CA SER A 457 -16.54 -21.40 47.97
C SER A 457 -17.24 -20.70 49.15
N LEU A 458 -17.77 -19.48 48.93
CA LEU A 458 -19.05 -18.91 49.44
C LEU A 458 -19.24 -17.50 48.84
N GLU A 459 -20.24 -17.29 47.98
CA GLU A 459 -21.54 -16.63 48.27
C GLU A 459 -21.54 -15.09 48.22
N ALA A 460 -22.24 -14.55 47.22
CA ALA A 460 -23.00 -13.29 47.32
C ALA A 460 -24.30 -13.56 48.10
N PRO A 461 -24.96 -12.58 48.76
CA PRO A 461 -25.91 -11.72 48.02
C PRO A 461 -26.20 -10.33 48.66
N ASN A 462 -27.16 -9.62 48.03
CA ASN A 462 -27.92 -8.44 48.50
C ASN A 462 -27.21 -7.09 48.34
N GLY A 463 -27.83 -6.03 47.82
CA GLY A 463 -29.23 -5.74 47.51
C GLY A 463 -29.49 -4.23 47.74
N SER A 464 -30.54 -3.73 47.10
CA SER A 464 -31.22 -2.43 47.32
C SER A 464 -30.71 -1.16 46.62
N ALA A 465 -31.49 -0.77 45.60
CA ALA A 465 -31.88 0.61 45.30
C ALA A 465 -32.95 1.11 46.30
N PRO A 466 -33.32 2.40 46.28
CA PRO A 466 -34.64 2.80 45.73
C PRO A 466 -34.59 4.13 44.92
N ALA A 467 -35.31 4.25 43.79
CA ALA A 467 -36.66 4.84 43.59
C ALA A 467 -36.68 6.39 43.68
N ALA A 468 -37.48 7.19 42.96
CA ALA A 468 -38.40 7.10 41.82
C ALA A 468 -38.91 8.55 41.56
N PHE A 469 -39.59 8.81 40.44
CA PHE A 469 -40.73 9.74 40.18
C PHE A 469 -40.71 10.13 38.69
N ASP A 470 -41.42 9.39 37.83
CA ASP A 470 -42.83 9.56 37.41
C ASP A 470 -43.10 10.81 36.55
N SER A 471 -43.43 10.60 35.28
CA SER A 471 -44.78 10.89 34.73
C SER A 471 -44.87 10.55 33.23
N ASP A 472 -45.67 9.53 32.94
CA ASP A 472 -46.40 9.26 31.68
C ASP A 472 -47.84 9.85 31.85
N PRO A 473 -48.84 9.81 30.91
CA PRO A 473 -49.11 8.69 29.97
C PRO A 473 -49.84 9.00 28.63
N THR A 474 -50.12 7.90 27.89
CA THR A 474 -51.23 7.59 26.93
C THR A 474 -50.97 7.78 25.42
N LEU A 475 -51.25 6.86 24.46
CA LEU A 475 -52.09 5.65 24.29
C LEU A 475 -51.41 4.65 23.30
N SER A 476 -51.32 3.32 23.53
CA SER A 476 -52.28 2.20 23.17
C SER A 476 -52.60 2.09 21.65
N MET A 477 -52.56 0.96 20.93
CA MET A 477 -52.49 -0.49 21.21
C MET A 477 -52.07 -1.26 19.91
N ALA A 478 -51.46 -2.45 20.07
CA ALA A 478 -51.13 -3.48 19.06
C ALA A 478 -52.38 -4.36 18.73
N PRO A 479 -52.32 -5.60 18.14
CA PRO A 479 -51.21 -6.39 17.56
C PRO A 479 -51.57 -7.16 16.25
N LEU A 480 -50.61 -7.94 15.69
CA LEU A 480 -50.73 -9.40 15.43
C LEU A 480 -49.56 -9.93 14.56
N LEU A 481 -48.85 -10.91 15.12
CA LEU A 481 -48.01 -11.95 14.49
C LEU A 481 -48.85 -13.26 14.50
N PRO A 482 -48.57 -14.35 13.73
CA PRO A 482 -47.26 -15.02 13.70
C PRO A 482 -46.82 -15.80 12.43
N GLN A 483 -45.50 -16.07 12.40
CA GLN A 483 -44.75 -17.28 11.96
C GLN A 483 -45.03 -17.94 10.59
N ASP A 484 -43.99 -18.08 9.75
CA ASP A 484 -43.21 -19.34 9.66
C ASP A 484 -41.93 -19.21 8.82
N CYS A 485 -40.88 -19.88 9.30
CA CYS A 485 -39.60 -20.10 8.61
C CYS A 485 -39.75 -21.09 7.46
N THR A 486 -39.10 -20.86 6.32
CA THR A 486 -38.37 -21.92 5.61
C THR A 486 -37.24 -21.33 4.76
N THR A 487 -36.12 -22.03 4.82
CA THR A 487 -34.84 -21.85 4.15
C THR A 487 -34.91 -22.09 2.64
N ALA A 488 -34.18 -21.28 1.85
CA ALA A 488 -33.42 -21.63 0.63
C ALA A 488 -33.49 -20.51 -0.43
N GLY A 489 -32.35 -20.18 -1.05
CA GLY A 489 -32.29 -19.33 -2.24
C GLY A 489 -31.31 -18.16 -2.20
N VAL A 490 -30.20 -18.26 -1.45
CA VAL A 490 -29.04 -17.38 -1.63
C VAL A 490 -28.21 -18.01 -2.73
N ASP A 491 -28.28 -17.52 -3.97
CA ASP A 491 -27.18 -17.65 -4.96
C ASP A 491 -27.38 -16.85 -6.27
N GLU A 492 -28.58 -16.32 -6.59
CA GLU A 492 -28.75 -15.55 -7.85
C GLU A 492 -28.63 -14.02 -7.72
N VAL A 493 -28.77 -13.45 -6.52
CA VAL A 493 -28.69 -11.99 -6.31
C VAL A 493 -27.24 -11.50 -6.20
N SER A 494 -26.29 -12.37 -5.81
CA SER A 494 -24.86 -12.02 -5.72
C SER A 494 -24.18 -11.95 -7.09
N LEU A 495 -24.67 -12.69 -8.10
CA LEU A 495 -24.14 -12.63 -9.47
C LEU A 495 -24.59 -11.35 -10.20
N ALA A 496 -25.83 -10.89 -9.97
CA ALA A 496 -26.31 -9.63 -10.54
C ALA A 496 -25.66 -8.38 -9.90
N LEU A 497 -25.21 -8.46 -8.64
CA LEU A 497 -24.42 -7.39 -8.02
C LEU A 497 -22.96 -7.38 -8.51
N LEU A 498 -22.44 -8.52 -8.97
CA LEU A 498 -21.11 -8.65 -9.58
C LEU A 498 -21.10 -8.17 -11.05
N ASP A 499 -22.22 -8.32 -11.78
CA ASP A 499 -22.39 -7.73 -13.12
C ASP A 499 -22.58 -6.21 -13.09
N ALA A 500 -22.94 -5.63 -11.94
CA ALA A 500 -23.06 -4.19 -11.74
C ALA A 500 -21.75 -3.51 -11.27
N ILE A 501 -20.68 -4.29 -11.01
CA ILE A 501 -19.33 -3.74 -10.88
C ILE A 501 -18.86 -3.46 -12.30
N ASN A 502 -19.19 -2.27 -12.79
CA ASN A 502 -18.80 -1.80 -14.10
C ASN A 502 -17.26 -1.79 -14.17
N PHE A 503 -16.68 -2.78 -14.87
CA PHE A 503 -15.23 -3.00 -14.99
C PHE A 503 -14.48 -1.89 -15.77
N ASP A 504 -15.19 -0.85 -16.20
CA ASP A 504 -14.69 0.30 -16.97
C ASP A 504 -14.05 1.40 -16.12
N ASP A 505 -14.15 1.37 -14.78
CA ASP A 505 -13.49 2.37 -13.91
C ASP A 505 -11.96 2.23 -13.88
N PHE A 506 -11.43 1.15 -14.45
CA PHE A 506 -10.00 0.84 -14.63
C PHE A 506 -9.54 0.80 -16.11
N GLY A 507 -10.39 1.19 -17.07
CA GLY A 507 -10.02 1.39 -18.48
C GLY A 507 -9.46 0.15 -19.19
N LEU A 508 -10.28 -0.87 -19.42
CA LEU A 508 -9.86 -2.10 -20.10
C LEU A 508 -10.94 -2.67 -21.03
N LEU A 509 -10.81 -2.53 -22.37
CA LEU A 509 -11.33 -3.53 -23.34
C LEU A 509 -10.85 -3.35 -24.81
N MET A 510 -10.51 -4.49 -25.44
CA MET A 510 -10.56 -4.92 -26.87
C MET A 510 -9.70 -4.18 -27.94
N ASP A 511 -9.18 -4.78 -29.04
CA ASP A 511 -9.41 -6.06 -29.75
C ASP A 511 -8.12 -6.58 -30.46
N LEU A 512 -8.12 -7.87 -30.82
CA LEU A 512 -7.00 -8.67 -31.38
C LEU A 512 -6.70 -8.42 -32.88
N ASP A 513 -5.42 -8.46 -33.26
CA ASP A 513 -4.94 -9.33 -34.37
C ASP A 513 -3.40 -9.39 -34.49
N ASP A 514 -2.93 -10.64 -34.61
CA ASP A 514 -1.68 -11.20 -35.16
C ASP A 514 -0.26 -10.69 -34.78
N SER A 515 0.39 -11.53 -33.95
CA SER A 515 1.67 -12.28 -34.13
C SER A 515 2.98 -11.56 -34.56
N HIS A 516 4.18 -11.88 -34.08
CA HIS A 516 4.75 -13.20 -33.77
C HIS A 516 6.01 -13.12 -32.89
N TYR A 517 6.15 -14.12 -32.01
CA TYR A 517 7.38 -14.72 -31.46
C TYR A 517 8.35 -13.83 -30.70
N LEU A 518 8.18 -13.84 -29.39
CA LEU A 518 9.29 -13.76 -28.47
C LEU A 518 9.96 -15.17 -28.39
N ASP A 519 11.18 -15.21 -27.91
CA ASP A 519 12.42 -15.68 -28.49
C ASP A 519 12.85 -17.11 -28.15
N LYS A 520 13.52 -17.77 -29.12
CA LYS A 520 13.61 -19.22 -29.46
C LYS A 520 13.23 -20.34 -28.47
N ASP A 521 13.15 -20.12 -27.16
CA ASP A 521 12.53 -21.04 -26.19
C ASP A 521 11.93 -20.38 -24.92
N GLY A 522 12.22 -19.10 -24.61
CA GLY A 522 11.89 -18.49 -23.31
C GLY A 522 11.00 -17.26 -23.34
N LEU A 523 10.95 -16.60 -24.49
CA LEU A 523 10.16 -15.39 -24.71
C LEU A 523 8.90 -15.80 -25.53
N GLY A 524 8.95 -16.92 -26.30
CA GLY A 524 7.80 -17.49 -27.00
C GLY A 524 6.85 -18.16 -26.04
N THR A 525 7.41 -18.86 -25.06
CA THR A 525 6.68 -19.38 -23.90
C THR A 525 6.14 -18.29 -22.97
N PHE A 526 6.50 -17.01 -23.13
CA PHE A 526 5.91 -15.90 -22.35
C PHE A 526 4.73 -15.29 -23.11
N ASP A 527 4.90 -14.95 -24.38
CA ASP A 527 3.82 -14.42 -25.22
C ASP A 527 2.72 -15.47 -25.45
N ASP A 528 3.09 -16.73 -25.69
CA ASP A 528 2.13 -17.85 -25.82
C ASP A 528 1.38 -18.08 -24.50
N VAL A 529 2.04 -17.92 -23.35
CA VAL A 529 1.43 -18.03 -22.03
C VAL A 529 0.46 -16.89 -21.74
N MET A 530 0.79 -15.66 -22.13
CA MET A 530 -0.05 -14.49 -21.90
C MET A 530 -1.24 -14.44 -22.89
N ALA A 531 -1.02 -14.88 -24.13
CA ALA A 531 -2.06 -15.06 -25.15
C ALA A 531 -3.02 -16.22 -24.84
N GLU A 532 -2.53 -17.38 -24.37
CA GLU A 532 -3.38 -18.50 -23.92
C GLU A 532 -4.21 -18.14 -22.66
N GLN A 533 -3.75 -17.18 -21.85
CA GLN A 533 -4.46 -16.75 -20.64
C GLN A 533 -5.46 -15.60 -20.87
N GLY A 534 -5.45 -14.94 -22.04
CA GLY A 534 -6.17 -13.68 -22.22
C GLY A 534 -5.73 -12.58 -21.23
N THR A 535 -4.51 -12.69 -20.69
CA THR A 535 -3.96 -11.71 -19.75
C THR A 535 -3.32 -10.59 -20.56
N ASP A 536 -4.06 -9.50 -20.73
CA ASP A 536 -3.65 -8.34 -21.52
C ASP A 536 -2.39 -7.67 -20.93
N MET A 537 -1.43 -7.30 -21.80
CA MET A 537 -0.24 -6.51 -21.47
C MET A 537 -0.60 -5.16 -20.83
N SER A 538 -1.83 -4.69 -21.03
CA SER A 538 -2.41 -3.54 -20.32
C SER A 538 -2.46 -3.72 -18.79
N LEU A 539 -2.45 -4.94 -18.26
CA LEU A 539 -2.44 -5.17 -16.80
C LEU A 539 -1.11 -4.76 -16.15
N LEU A 540 -0.04 -4.59 -16.94
CA LEU A 540 1.23 -3.98 -16.51
C LEU A 540 1.17 -2.44 -16.52
N MET A 541 0.07 -1.80 -16.95
CA MET A 541 -0.11 -0.34 -16.93
C MET A 541 -0.38 0.25 -15.54
N ILE A 542 -0.75 -0.58 -14.55
CA ILE A 542 -1.11 -0.13 -13.20
C ILE A 542 0.11 -0.08 -12.29
#